data_AF-A0A5J4REU8-F1
#
_entry.id   AF-A0A5J4REU8-F1
#
_cell.length_a   1.000
_cell.length_b   1.000
_cell.length_c   1.000
_cell.angle_alpha   90.00
_cell.angle_beta   90.00
_cell.angle_gamma   90.00
#
_symmetry.space_group_name_H-M   'P 1'
#
loop_
_entity.id
_entity.type
_entity.pdbx_description
1 polymer ?
#
loop_
_entity_poly.entity_id
_entity_poly.type
_entity_poly.pdbx_seq_one_letter_code
_entity_poly.pdbx_strand_id
1 'polypeptide(L)'
;MIINNDNSILSYPDTKNLTYRIRHTYESTPTTMLKELDFNNLFSIQLLTEMVAKKLIGKKLEAEDTKNRGQALERLALQLLGYSDDNLQGLAGDYPDIPNQLLEVKVQDSPTVDLGKYTPETEELVMADSNVTTRDIRYLIALTNSKTNIIEGLVLSPGERLGEIFTYVSDTSFKCQRSISMSFFEEYKRKCVFNP
;
A
#
# COMPACT_ATOMS: atom_id res chain seq x y z
N MET A 1 -21.81 -21.01 -4.49
CA MET A 1 -22.01 -21.69 -3.20
C MET A 1 -20.77 -22.56 -3.02
N ILE A 2 -19.78 -22.28 -2.18
CA ILE A 2 -19.68 -21.57 -0.90
C ILE A 2 -18.34 -20.81 -0.96
N ILE A 3 -18.32 -19.48 -0.82
CA ILE A 3 -17.07 -18.76 -0.49
C ILE A 3 -17.01 -18.78 1.03
N ASN A 4 -16.31 -19.77 1.59
CA ASN A 4 -16.02 -19.76 3.01
C ASN A 4 -15.16 -18.53 3.30
N ASN A 5 -15.69 -17.68 4.17
CA ASN A 5 -15.17 -16.34 4.48
C ASN A 5 -13.76 -16.37 5.13
N ASP A 6 -13.34 -17.55 5.62
CA ASP A 6 -12.08 -17.74 6.37
C ASP A 6 -10.81 -17.74 5.49
N ASN A 7 -10.93 -17.91 4.16
CA ASN A 7 -9.79 -17.95 3.23
C ASN A 7 -9.63 -16.67 2.38
N SER A 8 -10.34 -15.60 2.71
CA SER A 8 -10.27 -14.33 1.96
C SER A 8 -9.07 -13.45 2.35
N ILE A 9 -8.35 -13.81 3.42
CA ILE A 9 -7.20 -13.05 3.92
C ILE A 9 -5.97 -13.93 3.97
N LEU A 10 -4.94 -13.53 3.24
CA LEU A 10 -3.60 -14.13 3.30
C LEU A 10 -2.72 -13.25 4.18
N SER A 11 -2.13 -13.81 5.24
CA SER A 11 -1.24 -13.07 6.12
C SER A 11 0.04 -13.84 6.44
N TYR A 12 1.14 -13.11 6.62
CA TYR A 12 2.45 -13.65 6.97
C TYR A 12 2.94 -13.02 8.27
N PRO A 13 3.79 -13.69 9.06
CA PRO A 13 4.40 -13.09 10.24
C PRO A 13 5.31 -11.91 9.85
N ASP A 14 5.48 -10.95 10.77
CA ASP A 14 6.45 -9.86 10.63
C ASP A 14 7.88 -10.41 10.48
N THR A 15 8.78 -9.59 9.91
CA THR A 15 10.20 -9.96 9.77
C THR A 15 10.85 -10.13 11.15
N LYS A 16 11.96 -10.87 11.19
CA LYS A 16 12.77 -11.01 12.41
C LYS A 16 13.29 -9.69 12.94
N ASN A 17 13.51 -8.71 12.05
CA ASN A 17 13.99 -7.38 12.41
C ASN A 17 12.95 -6.58 13.21
N LEU A 18 11.65 -6.84 13.01
CA LEU A 18 10.57 -6.14 13.71
C LEU A 18 10.10 -6.84 14.99
N THR A 19 10.53 -8.08 15.25
CA THR A 19 9.97 -8.93 16.32
C THR A 19 10.03 -8.29 17.72
N TYR A 20 11.02 -7.46 18.02
CA TYR A 20 11.18 -6.77 19.31
C TYR A 20 10.48 -5.40 19.39
N ARG A 21 9.88 -4.97 18.28
CA ARG A 21 9.17 -3.69 18.11
C ARG A 21 7.66 -3.84 17.96
N ILE A 22 7.19 -5.09 17.76
CA ILE A 22 5.78 -5.41 17.56
C ILE A 22 5.06 -5.68 18.89
N ARG A 23 3.77 -5.36 18.89
CA ARG A 23 2.81 -5.66 19.95
C ARG A 23 1.67 -6.51 19.41
N HIS A 24 1.14 -7.37 20.27
CA HIS A 24 0.04 -8.27 19.93
C HIS A 24 -1.31 -7.83 20.52
N THR A 25 -1.30 -6.81 21.37
CA THR A 25 -2.49 -6.23 22.00
C THR A 25 -2.71 -4.81 21.52
N TYR A 26 -3.98 -4.47 21.26
CA TYR A 26 -4.35 -3.12 20.90
C TYR A 26 -4.33 -2.21 22.13
N GLU A 27 -3.61 -1.10 22.01
CA GLU A 27 -3.72 0.07 22.88
C GLU A 27 -4.02 1.26 21.98
N SER A 28 -4.89 2.17 22.44
CA SER A 28 -5.32 3.32 21.64
C SER A 28 -4.12 4.10 21.13
N THR A 29 -4.06 4.29 19.82
CA THR A 29 -2.94 4.95 19.14
C THR A 29 -2.80 6.38 19.67
N PRO A 30 -1.60 6.79 20.12
CA PRO A 30 -1.37 8.17 20.56
C PRO A 30 -1.69 9.15 19.44
N THR A 31 -2.46 10.20 19.75
CA THR A 31 -2.93 11.22 18.80
C THR A 31 -1.76 11.87 18.02
N THR A 32 -0.55 11.85 18.58
CA THR A 32 0.66 12.47 18.03
C THR A 32 1.42 11.60 17.03
N MET A 33 1.09 10.30 16.89
CA MET A 33 1.96 9.37 16.15
C MET A 33 2.27 9.83 14.73
N LEU A 34 1.35 10.38 13.94
CA LEU A 34 1.68 10.80 12.56
C LEU A 34 2.71 11.93 12.44
N LYS A 35 3.07 12.63 13.51
CA LYS A 35 4.04 13.74 13.47
C LYS A 35 5.46 13.33 13.81
N GLU A 36 5.65 12.28 14.61
CA GLU A 36 6.97 11.81 15.06
C GLU A 36 7.04 10.30 14.88
N LEU A 37 8.11 9.83 14.22
CA LEU A 37 8.32 8.41 13.97
C LEU A 37 8.59 7.67 15.29
N ASP A 38 7.68 6.79 15.68
CA ASP A 38 7.87 5.86 16.81
C ASP A 38 7.62 4.41 16.37
N PHE A 39 8.71 3.66 16.26
CA PHE A 39 8.66 2.25 15.87
C PHE A 39 8.65 1.29 17.06
N ASN A 40 8.47 1.76 18.30
CA ASN A 40 8.42 0.86 19.48
C ASN A 40 7.02 0.28 19.73
N ASN A 41 6.03 0.74 18.97
CA ASN A 41 4.62 0.47 19.17
C ASN A 41 3.95 -0.04 17.90
N LEU A 42 4.68 -0.82 17.10
CA LEU A 42 4.15 -1.41 15.88
C LEU A 42 3.12 -2.48 16.25
N PHE A 43 1.98 -2.50 15.59
CA PHE A 43 1.07 -3.64 15.70
C PHE A 43 1.62 -4.80 14.87
N SER A 44 1.60 -6.00 15.43
CA SER A 44 1.94 -7.22 14.66
C SER A 44 0.99 -7.39 13.47
N ILE A 45 1.45 -8.06 12.41
CA ILE A 45 0.59 -8.38 11.26
C ILE A 45 -0.66 -9.14 11.70
N GLN A 46 -0.54 -10.05 12.68
CA GLN A 46 -1.70 -10.74 13.24
C GLN A 46 -2.74 -9.75 13.82
N LEU A 47 -2.29 -8.75 14.59
CA LEU A 47 -3.19 -7.75 15.15
C LEU A 47 -3.80 -6.86 14.06
N LEU A 48 -2.99 -6.45 13.08
CA LEU A 48 -3.46 -5.70 11.91
C LEU A 48 -4.50 -6.49 11.10
N THR A 49 -4.34 -7.80 10.97
CA THR A 49 -5.33 -8.68 10.33
C THR A 49 -6.68 -8.62 11.04
N GLU A 50 -6.67 -8.74 12.38
CA GLU A 50 -7.90 -8.69 13.18
C GLU A 50 -8.56 -7.29 13.16
N MET A 51 -7.75 -6.24 13.28
CA MET A 51 -8.24 -4.88 13.43
C MET A 51 -8.68 -4.23 12.13
N VAL A 52 -7.93 -4.51 11.06
CA VAL A 52 -8.05 -3.84 9.77
C VAL A 52 -8.57 -4.81 8.73
N ALA A 53 -7.82 -5.88 8.42
CA ALA A 53 -8.10 -6.68 7.24
C ALA A 53 -9.50 -7.34 7.29
N LYS A 54 -9.85 -7.98 8.41
CA LYS A 54 -11.18 -8.60 8.57
C LYS A 54 -12.36 -7.64 8.40
N LYS A 55 -12.17 -6.36 8.75
CA LYS A 55 -13.21 -5.34 8.64
C LYS A 55 -13.29 -4.68 7.26
N LEU A 56 -12.28 -4.88 6.43
CA LEU A 56 -12.23 -4.37 5.06
C LEU A 56 -12.89 -5.31 4.04
N ILE A 57 -12.88 -6.63 4.29
CA ILE A 57 -13.56 -7.61 3.42
C ILE A 57 -15.03 -7.22 3.23
N GLY A 58 -15.47 -7.21 1.97
CA GLY A 58 -16.84 -6.86 1.58
C GLY A 58 -17.15 -5.36 1.54
N LYS A 59 -16.22 -4.48 1.95
CA LYS A 59 -16.40 -3.04 1.75
C LYS A 59 -16.23 -2.67 0.28
N LYS A 60 -17.04 -1.72 -0.18
CA LYS A 60 -16.93 -1.11 -1.50
C LYS A 60 -16.10 0.17 -1.41
N LEU A 61 -15.12 0.31 -2.30
CA LEU A 61 -14.36 1.54 -2.46
C LEU A 61 -15.05 2.42 -3.52
N GLU A 62 -15.79 3.43 -3.06
CA GLU A 62 -16.54 4.35 -3.93
C GLU A 62 -15.58 5.40 -4.54
N ALA A 63 -14.96 5.07 -5.67
CA ALA A 63 -14.20 6.02 -6.49
C ALA A 63 -14.05 5.53 -7.94
N GLU A 64 -14.12 6.45 -8.90
CA GLU A 64 -14.04 6.14 -10.34
C GLU A 64 -12.61 5.80 -10.80
N ASP A 65 -11.59 6.39 -10.19
CA ASP A 65 -10.17 6.14 -10.52
C ASP A 65 -9.43 5.36 -9.42
N THR A 66 -8.34 4.67 -9.80
CA THR A 66 -7.53 3.85 -8.88
C THR A 66 -6.83 4.68 -7.81
N LYS A 67 -6.48 5.93 -8.11
CA LYS A 67 -5.78 6.82 -7.18
C LYS A 67 -6.68 7.17 -5.98
N ASN A 68 -7.91 7.56 -6.26
CA ASN A 68 -8.92 7.90 -5.27
C ASN A 68 -9.37 6.65 -4.49
N ARG A 69 -9.41 5.47 -5.15
CA ARG A 69 -9.62 4.18 -4.45
C ARG A 69 -8.49 3.89 -3.45
N GLY A 70 -7.23 4.12 -3.85
CA GLY A 70 -6.06 4.01 -2.96
C GLY A 70 -6.18 4.91 -1.73
N GLN A 71 -6.47 6.21 -1.93
CA GLN A 71 -6.68 7.15 -0.84
C GLN A 71 -7.88 6.78 0.05
N ALA A 72 -8.96 6.25 -0.53
CA ALA A 72 -10.10 5.78 0.24
C ALA A 72 -9.74 4.58 1.12
N LEU A 73 -8.95 3.63 0.61
CA LEU A 73 -8.47 2.48 1.38
C LEU A 73 -7.54 2.92 2.51
N GLU A 74 -6.61 3.83 2.24
CA GLU A 74 -5.68 4.39 3.21
C GLU A 74 -6.42 5.07 4.37
N ARG A 75 -7.42 5.91 4.05
CA ARG A 75 -8.29 6.54 5.06
C ARG A 75 -9.04 5.52 5.90
N LEU A 76 -9.59 4.47 5.29
CA LEU A 76 -10.26 3.39 6.01
C LEU A 76 -9.29 2.65 6.94
N ALA A 77 -8.08 2.35 6.48
CA ALA A 77 -7.05 1.71 7.29
C ALA A 77 -6.69 2.57 8.51
N LEU A 78 -6.44 3.87 8.33
CA LEU A 78 -6.15 4.81 9.42
C LEU A 78 -7.29 4.89 10.43
N GLN A 79 -8.55 4.97 9.98
CA GLN A 79 -9.71 4.98 10.87
C GLN A 79 -9.82 3.68 11.68
N LEU A 80 -9.59 2.52 11.04
CA LEU A 80 -9.63 1.22 11.71
C LEU A 80 -8.49 1.02 12.71
N LEU A 81 -7.35 1.68 12.49
CA LEU A 81 -6.24 1.76 13.43
C LEU A 81 -6.48 2.77 14.55
N GLY A 82 -7.57 3.54 14.52
CA GLY A 82 -7.95 4.49 15.57
C GLY A 82 -7.30 5.87 15.44
N TYR A 83 -6.78 6.25 14.28
CA TYR A 83 -6.32 7.62 14.03
C TYR A 83 -7.52 8.58 13.90
N SER A 84 -7.39 9.79 14.45
CA SER A 84 -8.42 10.85 14.39
C SER A 84 -8.56 11.48 13.00
N ASP A 85 -9.67 12.18 12.74
CA ASP A 85 -9.91 12.82 11.45
C ASP A 85 -8.91 13.95 11.13
N ASP A 86 -8.35 14.63 12.14
CA ASP A 86 -7.30 15.64 11.96
C ASP A 86 -6.02 15.04 11.35
N ASN A 87 -5.74 13.77 11.67
CA ASN A 87 -4.62 13.01 11.14
C ASN A 87 -4.83 12.62 9.65
N LEU A 88 -6.07 12.68 9.16
CA LEU A 88 -6.43 12.36 7.77
C LEU A 88 -6.27 13.55 6.81
N GLN A 89 -5.99 14.77 7.32
CA GLN A 89 -5.90 16.00 6.51
C GLN A 89 -4.52 16.24 5.88
N GLY A 90 -3.55 15.34 6.10
CA GLY A 90 -2.16 15.52 5.67
C GLY A 90 -1.53 14.27 5.08
N LEU A 91 -2.29 13.43 4.36
CA LEU A 91 -1.75 12.27 3.63
C LEU A 91 -0.77 12.79 2.54
N ALA A 92 0.48 12.97 2.93
CA ALA A 92 1.60 13.18 2.03
C ALA A 92 1.93 11.82 1.42
N GLY A 93 2.24 11.78 0.12
CA GLY A 93 2.63 10.55 -0.57
C GLY A 93 4.03 10.08 -0.17
N ASP A 94 4.25 9.92 1.12
CA ASP A 94 5.47 9.41 1.72
C ASP A 94 5.43 7.88 1.73
N TYR A 95 6.62 7.27 1.74
CA TYR A 95 6.74 5.82 1.78
C TYR A 95 7.34 5.41 3.14
N PRO A 96 6.66 4.55 3.92
CA PRO A 96 5.35 3.95 3.63
C PRO A 96 4.18 4.89 3.94
N ASP A 97 3.00 4.60 3.39
CA ASP A 97 1.76 5.39 3.57
C ASP A 97 1.42 5.67 5.05
N ILE A 98 1.65 4.68 5.94
CA ILE A 98 1.49 4.83 7.40
C ILE A 98 2.84 4.56 8.10
N PRO A 99 3.70 5.58 8.28
CA PRO A 99 5.06 5.41 8.80
C PRO A 99 5.13 4.72 10.16
N ASN A 100 4.28 5.11 11.12
CA ASN A 100 4.29 4.54 12.48
C ASN A 100 3.73 3.13 12.56
N GLN A 101 3.20 2.61 11.47
CA GLN A 101 2.85 1.20 11.35
C GLN A 101 3.64 0.56 10.22
N LEU A 102 4.71 1.19 9.70
CA LEU A 102 5.51 0.71 8.58
C LEU A 102 4.64 0.05 7.49
N LEU A 103 3.48 0.64 7.20
CA LEU A 103 2.40 -0.02 6.47
C LEU A 103 2.12 0.76 5.18
N GLU A 104 2.40 0.12 4.06
CA GLU A 104 2.03 0.54 2.73
C GLU A 104 0.66 -0.06 2.36
N VAL A 105 -0.22 0.76 1.80
CA VAL A 105 -1.61 0.39 1.50
C VAL A 105 -1.83 0.47 -0.01
N LYS A 106 -2.20 -0.64 -0.63
CA LYS A 106 -2.44 -0.72 -2.08
C LYS A 106 -3.79 -1.31 -2.41
N VAL A 107 -4.46 -0.74 -3.40
CA VAL A 107 -5.63 -1.33 -4.06
C VAL A 107 -5.16 -2.04 -5.32
N GLN A 108 -5.67 -3.24 -5.54
CA GLN A 108 -5.31 -4.07 -6.67
C GLN A 108 -6.56 -4.64 -7.33
N ASP A 109 -6.73 -4.40 -8.63
CA ASP A 109 -7.81 -4.94 -9.46
C ASP A 109 -7.29 -5.77 -10.66
N SER A 110 -5.98 -6.04 -10.67
CA SER A 110 -5.27 -6.83 -11.70
C SER A 110 -4.25 -7.79 -11.07
N PRO A 111 -3.64 -8.75 -11.79
CA PRO A 111 -2.69 -9.69 -11.19
C PRO A 111 -1.28 -9.12 -10.90
N THR A 112 -0.93 -7.94 -11.41
CA THR A 112 0.42 -7.34 -11.27
C THR A 112 0.43 -6.14 -10.32
N VAL A 113 1.20 -6.19 -9.23
CA VAL A 113 1.27 -5.10 -8.25
C VAL A 113 2.29 -4.03 -8.66
N ASP A 114 1.87 -2.76 -8.67
CA ASP A 114 2.77 -1.60 -8.84
C ASP A 114 3.22 -1.12 -7.45
N LEU A 115 4.48 -1.38 -7.10
CA LEU A 115 5.07 -0.97 -5.83
C LEU A 115 5.62 0.46 -5.85
N GLY A 116 5.51 1.16 -6.97
CA GLY A 116 6.01 2.52 -7.11
C GLY A 116 7.54 2.58 -7.10
N LYS A 117 8.09 3.52 -6.32
CA LYS A 117 9.53 3.83 -6.31
C LYS A 117 10.38 2.76 -5.62
N TYR A 118 9.85 2.12 -4.58
CA TYR A 118 10.58 1.19 -3.74
C TYR A 118 10.07 -0.23 -3.95
N THR A 119 10.99 -1.15 -4.23
CA THR A 119 10.68 -2.59 -4.34
C THR A 119 11.36 -3.34 -3.20
N PRO A 120 10.70 -4.32 -2.55
CA PRO A 120 11.34 -5.19 -1.56
C PRO A 120 12.27 -6.24 -2.21
N GLU A 121 12.27 -6.39 -3.53
CA GLU A 121 13.25 -7.23 -4.24
C GLU A 121 14.68 -6.74 -4.00
N THR A 122 14.86 -5.42 -4.00
CA THR A 122 16.12 -4.76 -3.68
C THR A 122 16.04 -4.26 -2.25
N GLU A 123 16.87 -4.82 -1.38
CA GLU A 123 16.95 -4.38 0.00
C GLU A 123 17.61 -3.00 0.07
N GLU A 124 16.83 -1.99 0.43
CA GLU A 124 17.28 -0.61 0.59
C GLU A 124 16.87 -0.08 1.97
N LEU A 125 17.70 0.77 2.56
CA LEU A 125 17.37 1.45 3.82
C LEU A 125 16.29 2.51 3.57
N VAL A 126 15.14 2.37 4.21
CA VAL A 126 14.02 3.31 4.13
C VAL A 126 14.10 4.30 5.29
N MET A 127 14.35 3.81 6.50
CA MET A 127 14.52 4.64 7.71
C MET A 127 15.87 4.31 8.35
N ALA A 128 16.91 5.09 8.00
CA ALA A 128 18.29 4.83 8.39
C ALA A 128 18.47 4.77 9.92
N ASP A 129 17.86 5.69 10.65
CA ASP A 129 17.99 5.79 12.12
C ASP A 129 17.45 4.57 12.87
N SER A 130 16.57 3.80 12.23
CA SER A 130 15.90 2.66 12.83
C SER A 130 16.26 1.32 12.18
N ASN A 131 17.20 1.33 11.23
CA ASN A 131 17.62 0.14 10.47
C ASN A 131 16.43 -0.63 9.86
N VAL A 132 15.47 0.10 9.31
CA VAL A 132 14.29 -0.46 8.62
C VAL A 132 14.58 -0.45 7.12
N THR A 133 14.41 -1.61 6.48
CA THR A 133 14.62 -1.76 5.03
C THR A 133 13.30 -1.93 4.27
N THR A 134 13.35 -1.88 2.95
CA THR A 134 12.22 -2.19 2.05
C THR A 134 11.61 -3.58 2.32
N ARG A 135 12.40 -4.52 2.85
CA ARG A 135 11.94 -5.87 3.25
C ARG A 135 11.09 -5.88 4.51
N ASP A 136 11.33 -4.92 5.41
CA ASP A 136 10.60 -4.78 6.68
C ASP A 136 9.29 -4.02 6.52
N ILE A 137 9.14 -3.21 5.46
CA ILE A 137 7.89 -2.52 5.16
C ILE A 137 6.78 -3.56 4.93
N ARG A 138 5.63 -3.33 5.54
CA ARG A 138 4.46 -4.20 5.50
C ARG A 138 3.50 -3.69 4.46
N TYR A 139 2.83 -4.60 3.77
CA TYR A 139 1.95 -4.29 2.66
C TYR A 139 0.55 -4.81 2.96
N LEU A 140 -0.42 -3.90 3.02
CA LEU A 140 -1.85 -4.21 3.01
C LEU A 140 -2.37 -4.04 1.58
N ILE A 141 -2.58 -5.14 0.88
CA ILE A 141 -3.04 -5.13 -0.51
C ILE A 141 -4.49 -5.62 -0.57
N ALA A 142 -5.39 -4.73 -0.94
CA ALA A 142 -6.80 -5.05 -1.13
C ALA A 142 -7.07 -5.53 -2.56
N LEU A 143 -7.47 -6.79 -2.68
CA LEU A 143 -7.89 -7.39 -3.94
C LEU A 143 -9.35 -7.02 -4.19
N THR A 144 -9.57 -6.14 -5.16
CA THR A 144 -10.90 -5.62 -5.49
C THR A 144 -11.43 -6.19 -6.79
N ASN A 145 -12.74 -6.41 -6.81
CA ASN A 145 -13.44 -6.75 -8.03
C ASN A 145 -13.51 -5.52 -8.95
N SER A 146 -12.96 -5.62 -10.16
CA SER A 146 -12.90 -4.50 -11.12
C SER A 146 -14.26 -3.98 -11.57
N LYS A 147 -15.36 -4.73 -11.39
CA LYS A 147 -16.72 -4.33 -11.76
C LYS A 147 -17.50 -3.71 -10.60
N THR A 148 -17.33 -4.26 -9.40
CA THR A 148 -18.14 -3.85 -8.24
C THR A 148 -17.37 -2.95 -7.26
N ASN A 149 -16.04 -2.87 -7.38
CA ASN A 149 -15.11 -2.23 -6.45
C ASN A 149 -15.22 -2.75 -5.00
N ILE A 150 -15.73 -3.97 -4.83
CA ILE A 150 -15.81 -4.65 -3.54
C ILE A 150 -14.47 -5.33 -3.27
N ILE A 151 -13.98 -5.20 -2.03
CA ILE A 151 -12.80 -5.93 -1.55
C ILE A 151 -13.21 -7.40 -1.33
N GLU A 152 -12.71 -8.28 -2.19
CA GLU A 152 -12.98 -9.72 -2.16
C GLU A 152 -11.89 -10.50 -1.41
N GLY A 153 -10.69 -9.94 -1.32
CA GLY A 153 -9.60 -10.52 -0.56
C GLY A 153 -8.57 -9.50 -0.13
N LEU A 154 -7.73 -9.87 0.84
CA LEU A 154 -6.66 -9.04 1.36
C LEU A 154 -5.38 -9.84 1.53
N VAL A 155 -4.26 -9.22 1.22
CA VAL A 155 -2.93 -9.71 1.53
C VAL A 155 -2.30 -8.78 2.55
N LEU A 156 -1.77 -9.34 3.64
CA LEU A 156 -1.01 -8.61 4.63
C LEU A 156 0.34 -9.30 4.87
N SER A 157 1.41 -8.72 4.34
CA SER A 157 2.72 -9.38 4.27
C SER A 157 3.85 -8.39 4.49
N PRO A 158 4.98 -8.79 5.12
CA PRO A 158 6.20 -8.02 4.99
C PRO A 158 6.70 -8.05 3.54
N GLY A 159 7.48 -7.04 3.17
CA GLY A 159 8.10 -6.92 1.85
C GLY A 159 8.96 -8.13 1.49
N GLU A 160 9.66 -8.72 2.46
CA GLU A 160 10.51 -9.91 2.25
C GLU A 160 9.74 -11.11 1.65
N ARG A 161 8.43 -11.21 1.92
CA ARG A 161 7.56 -12.31 1.48
C ARG A 161 6.69 -11.96 0.29
N LEU A 162 6.66 -10.68 -0.10
CA LEU A 162 5.71 -10.21 -1.09
C LEU A 162 5.96 -10.84 -2.48
N GLY A 163 7.21 -11.22 -2.77
CA GLY A 163 7.60 -11.91 -4.01
C GLY A 163 7.17 -13.37 -4.08
N GLU A 164 6.73 -13.96 -2.97
CA GLU A 164 6.11 -15.30 -2.96
C GLU A 164 4.65 -15.24 -3.43
N ILE A 165 4.05 -14.05 -3.45
CA ILE A 165 2.62 -13.83 -3.66
C ILE A 165 2.36 -13.13 -5.00
N PHE A 166 3.17 -12.13 -5.33
CA PHE A 166 3.02 -11.33 -6.54
C PHE A 166 4.28 -11.41 -7.41
N THR A 167 4.07 -11.53 -8.71
CA THR A 167 5.14 -11.32 -9.69
C THR A 167 5.36 -9.83 -9.87
N TYR A 168 6.59 -9.38 -9.68
CA TYR A 168 6.98 -8.01 -9.98
C TYR A 168 7.22 -7.84 -11.48
N VAL A 169 6.77 -6.72 -12.03
CA VAL A 169 7.20 -6.31 -13.37
C VAL A 169 8.50 -5.54 -13.17
N SER A 170 9.63 -6.22 -13.37
CA SER A 170 10.99 -5.72 -13.16
C SER A 170 11.42 -4.58 -14.09
N ASP A 171 10.61 -4.27 -15.10
CA ASP A 171 10.90 -3.15 -15.97
C ASP A 171 10.67 -1.87 -15.19
N THR A 172 11.79 -1.19 -14.87
CA THR A 172 11.87 0.19 -14.38
C THR A 172 10.96 1.09 -15.21
N SER A 173 9.68 1.08 -14.88
CA SER A 173 8.65 1.87 -15.54
C SER A 173 8.62 3.19 -14.82
N PHE A 174 9.64 4.01 -15.05
CA PHE A 174 9.61 5.38 -14.58
C PHE A 174 8.49 6.09 -15.34
N LYS A 175 7.41 6.47 -14.64
CA LYS A 175 6.39 7.39 -15.19
C LYS A 175 7.04 8.75 -15.41
N CYS A 176 7.65 8.90 -16.57
CA CYS A 176 8.25 10.13 -17.04
C CYS A 176 7.15 11.05 -17.58
N GLN A 177 6.63 11.96 -16.77
CA GLN A 177 5.81 13.06 -17.28
C GLN A 177 6.73 14.14 -17.82
N ARG A 178 6.93 14.14 -19.15
CA ARG A 178 7.62 15.23 -19.85
C ARG A 178 6.59 16.07 -20.60
N SER A 179 6.67 17.38 -20.40
CA SER A 179 5.97 18.34 -21.25
C SER A 179 6.47 18.17 -22.69
N ILE A 180 5.58 17.77 -23.60
CA ILE A 180 5.91 17.80 -25.02
C ILE A 180 5.78 19.26 -25.46
N SER A 181 6.88 19.84 -25.96
CA SER A 181 6.87 21.21 -26.46
C SER A 181 5.88 21.35 -27.62
N MET A 182 5.10 22.44 -27.65
CA MET A 182 4.20 22.74 -28.77
C MET A 182 4.94 22.85 -30.11
N SER A 183 6.22 23.17 -30.10
CA SER A 183 7.05 23.21 -31.31
C SER A 183 7.13 21.85 -32.02
N PHE A 184 7.09 20.75 -31.27
CA PHE A 184 7.03 19.40 -31.84
C PHE A 184 5.73 19.18 -32.62
N PHE A 185 4.59 19.59 -32.06
CA PHE A 185 3.29 19.45 -32.74
C PHE A 185 3.15 20.36 -33.96
N GLU A 186 3.70 21.58 -33.90
CA GLU A 186 3.69 22.50 -35.05
C GLU A 186 4.51 21.96 -36.24
N GLU A 187 5.59 21.20 -35.99
CA GLU A 187 6.42 20.61 -37.04
C GLU A 187 5.68 19.60 -37.93
N TYR A 188 4.73 18.87 -37.33
CA TYR A 188 3.92 17.83 -37.99
C TYR A 188 2.50 18.28 -38.31
N LYS A 189 2.16 19.55 -38.04
CA LYS A 189 0.84 20.09 -38.30
C LYS A 189 0.53 20.01 -39.79
N ARG A 190 -0.60 19.38 -40.13
CA ARG A 190 -1.07 19.10 -41.51
C ARG A 190 -0.18 18.15 -42.33
N LYS A 191 0.73 17.41 -41.69
CA LYS A 191 1.46 16.31 -42.32
C LYS A 191 0.87 14.97 -41.87
N CYS A 192 0.65 14.07 -42.81
CA CYS A 192 0.40 12.66 -42.49
C CYS A 192 1.77 11.96 -42.51
N VAL A 193 2.30 11.67 -41.33
CA VAL A 193 3.56 10.93 -41.17
C VAL A 193 3.21 9.51 -40.77
N PHE A 194 3.65 8.54 -41.57
CA PHE A 194 3.56 7.13 -41.26
C PHE A 194 4.91 6.69 -40.70
N ASN A 195 4.91 5.99 -39.57
CA ASN A 195 6.11 5.35 -39.06
C ASN A 195 6.28 4.04 -39.85
N PRO A 196 7.32 3.90 -40.69
CA PRO A 196 7.51 2.71 -41.53
C PRO A 196 7.63 1.43 -40.69
#